data_AF-A0A0B4ENE6-F1
#
_entry.id   AF-A0A0B4ENE6-F1
#
_cell.length_a   1.000
_cell.length_b   1.000
_cell.length_c   1.000
_cell.angle_alpha   90.00
_cell.angle_beta   90.00
_cell.angle_gamma   90.00
#
_symmetry.space_group_name_H-M   'P 1'
#
loop_
_entity.id
_entity.type
_entity.pdbx_description
1 polymer ?
#
loop_
_entity_poly.entity_id
_entity_poly.type
_entity_poly.pdbx_seq_one_letter_code
_entity_poly.pdbx_strand_id
1 'polypeptide(L)'
;MQDKEQIREQMANVLKAIQTAELPEGATKFGGVTFDSEGRIVSGQAPLRAGERVKLYAEWRVSKLRGQVQEAAQSPVIRGWKYNGVDATLRIEKFLAANGHGEILSDVNLHQKNLIHGDFTTNNMLFDKDTKKLTAILDFDWSYISNPLDEFMCSLQDVGGNIRQEDKEIEAAILSGDFT
;
A
#
# COMPACT_ATOMS: atom_id res chain seq x y z
N MET A 1 5.09 23.38 19.52
CA MET A 1 5.29 23.15 18.06
C MET A 1 6.59 22.40 17.81
N GLN A 2 7.71 22.81 18.43
CA GLN A 2 9.03 22.19 18.30
C GLN A 2 9.07 20.67 18.51
N ASP A 3 8.45 20.15 19.58
CA ASP A 3 8.41 18.69 19.84
C ASP A 3 7.72 17.90 18.72
N LYS A 4 6.67 18.46 18.11
CA LYS A 4 5.94 17.81 17.01
C LYS A 4 6.79 17.74 15.74
N GLU A 5 7.54 18.79 15.45
CA GLU A 5 8.46 18.84 14.31
C GLU A 5 9.59 17.82 14.49
N GLN A 6 10.17 17.76 15.68
CA GLN A 6 11.21 16.79 16.01
C GLN A 6 10.70 15.34 15.93
N ILE A 7 9.48 15.06 16.36
CA ILE A 7 8.87 13.74 16.23
C ILE A 7 8.64 13.38 14.76
N ARG A 8 8.14 14.32 13.95
CA ARG A 8 7.94 14.11 12.50
C ARG A 8 9.25 13.84 11.77
N GLU A 9 10.32 14.53 12.14
CA GLU A 9 11.65 14.27 11.59
C GLU A 9 12.13 12.86 11.94
N GLN A 10 11.93 12.40 13.18
CA GLN A 10 12.25 11.03 13.59
C GLN A 10 11.44 10.00 12.79
N MET A 11 10.13 10.23 12.63
CA MET A 11 9.26 9.36 11.83
C MET A 11 9.74 9.28 10.37
N ALA A 12 10.08 10.42 9.76
CA ALA A 12 10.59 10.46 8.39
C ALA A 12 11.93 9.72 8.26
N ASN A 13 12.82 9.86 9.24
CA ASN A 13 14.10 9.14 9.26
C ASN A 13 13.91 7.63 9.39
N VAL A 14 12.97 7.18 10.23
CA VAL A 14 12.66 5.75 10.39
C VAL A 14 11.98 5.19 9.14
N LEU A 15 11.02 5.91 8.56
CA LEU A 15 10.38 5.49 7.31
C LEU A 15 11.42 5.37 6.19
N LYS A 16 12.32 6.34 6.07
CA LYS A 16 13.44 6.27 5.14
C LYS A 16 14.30 5.04 5.41
N ALA A 17 14.64 4.75 6.67
CA ALA A 17 15.45 3.59 7.03
C ALA A 17 14.77 2.26 6.63
N ILE A 18 13.46 2.12 6.88
CA ILE A 18 12.66 0.97 6.43
C ILE A 18 12.70 0.86 4.90
N GLN A 19 12.46 1.97 4.20
CA GLN A 19 12.44 1.97 2.74
C GLN A 19 13.83 1.74 2.13
N THR A 20 14.92 2.12 2.79
CA THR A 20 16.28 1.87 2.29
C THR A 20 16.90 0.57 2.82
N ALA A 21 16.17 -0.21 3.61
CA ALA A 21 16.66 -1.48 4.10
C ALA A 21 17.00 -2.42 2.94
N GLU A 22 18.14 -3.11 3.03
CA GLU A 22 18.52 -4.11 2.05
C GLU A 22 17.55 -5.28 2.10
N LEU A 23 16.96 -5.60 0.95
CA LEU A 23 16.09 -6.76 0.84
C LEU A 23 16.94 -8.04 0.78
N PRO A 24 16.50 -9.14 1.41
CA PRO A 24 17.17 -10.42 1.28
C PRO A 24 17.31 -10.85 -0.19
N GLU A 25 18.40 -11.52 -0.54
CA GLU A 25 18.72 -11.92 -1.92
C GLU A 25 17.58 -12.73 -2.58
N GLY A 26 16.90 -13.59 -1.83
CA GLY A 26 15.77 -14.39 -2.32
C GLY A 26 14.46 -13.60 -2.52
N ALA A 27 14.39 -12.37 -2.05
CA ALA A 27 13.21 -11.52 -2.04
C ALA A 27 13.09 -10.68 -3.33
N THR A 28 13.12 -11.36 -4.48
CA THR A 28 13.22 -10.77 -5.83
C THR A 28 11.90 -10.31 -6.46
N LYS A 29 10.75 -10.52 -5.81
CA LYS A 29 9.41 -10.23 -6.37
C LYS A 29 8.59 -9.33 -5.45
N PHE A 30 7.63 -8.62 -6.04
CA PHE A 30 6.57 -7.91 -5.30
C PHE A 30 5.65 -8.93 -4.61
N GLY A 31 5.27 -8.65 -3.37
CA GLY A 31 4.52 -9.57 -2.51
C GLY A 31 5.10 -9.64 -1.09
N GLY A 32 4.80 -10.69 -0.35
CA GLY A 32 5.37 -10.90 0.98
C GLY A 32 6.73 -11.61 0.93
N VAL A 33 7.16 -12.09 2.08
CA VAL A 33 8.34 -12.97 2.22
C VAL A 33 7.96 -14.25 2.95
N THR A 34 8.72 -15.30 2.72
CA THR A 34 8.58 -16.59 3.39
C THR A 34 9.94 -17.28 3.48
N PHE A 35 9.99 -18.46 4.08
CA PHE A 35 11.21 -19.27 4.16
C PHE A 35 11.15 -20.41 3.15
N ASP A 36 12.27 -20.66 2.47
CA ASP A 36 12.43 -21.89 1.69
C ASP A 36 12.82 -23.08 2.60
N SER A 37 13.05 -24.25 1.99
CA SER A 37 13.44 -25.46 2.71
C SER A 37 14.80 -25.37 3.42
N GLU A 38 15.62 -24.38 3.09
CA GLU A 38 16.93 -24.14 3.70
C GLU A 38 16.86 -23.02 4.76
N GLY A 39 15.67 -22.48 5.03
CA GLY A 39 15.47 -21.38 5.98
C GLY A 39 15.90 -20.01 5.45
N ARG A 40 16.12 -19.86 4.13
CA ARG A 40 16.45 -18.56 3.52
C ARG A 40 15.18 -17.76 3.29
N ILE A 41 15.26 -16.45 3.46
CA ILE A 41 14.15 -15.54 3.17
C ILE A 41 14.02 -15.40 1.64
N VAL A 42 12.86 -15.81 1.12
CA VAL A 42 12.51 -15.78 -0.29
C VAL A 42 11.19 -15.05 -0.51
N SER A 43 10.89 -14.68 -1.75
CA SER A 43 9.62 -14.04 -2.11
C SER A 43 8.44 -14.95 -1.75
N GLY A 44 7.49 -14.45 -0.97
CA GLY A 44 6.30 -15.13 -0.48
C GLY A 44 5.00 -14.46 -0.93
N GLN A 45 3.87 -15.07 -0.58
CA GLN A 45 2.58 -14.41 -0.74
C GLN A 45 2.47 -13.24 0.25
N ALA A 46 1.79 -12.15 -0.13
CA ALA A 46 1.55 -11.05 0.79
C ALA A 46 0.61 -11.47 1.93
N PRO A 47 0.79 -10.96 3.16
CA PRO A 47 0.01 -11.39 4.33
C PRO A 47 -1.50 -11.16 4.14
N LEU A 48 -1.87 -9.99 3.63
CA LEU A 48 -3.26 -9.55 3.52
C LEU A 48 -3.92 -9.84 2.17
N ARG A 49 -3.19 -10.48 1.24
CA ARG A 49 -3.73 -10.74 -0.09
C ARG A 49 -3.23 -12.05 -0.67
N ALA A 50 -4.17 -12.90 -1.06
CA ALA A 50 -3.91 -14.02 -1.96
C ALA A 50 -3.62 -13.52 -3.38
N GLY A 51 -2.56 -14.06 -3.99
CA GLY A 51 -2.18 -13.68 -5.35
C GLY A 51 -0.77 -14.12 -5.70
N GLU A 52 -0.47 -14.07 -6.99
CA GLU A 52 0.85 -14.40 -7.48
C GLU A 52 1.89 -13.34 -7.11
N ARG A 53 3.12 -13.80 -6.91
CA ARG A 53 4.29 -12.95 -6.78
C ARG A 53 4.72 -12.51 -8.17
N VAL A 54 4.81 -11.21 -8.37
CA VAL A 54 5.04 -10.60 -9.68
C VAL A 54 6.37 -9.85 -9.72
N LYS A 55 6.92 -9.64 -10.92
CA LYS A 55 8.25 -9.04 -11.08
C LYS A 55 8.22 -7.54 -11.25
N LEU A 56 7.10 -7.01 -11.77
CA LEU A 56 6.90 -5.61 -12.06
C LEU A 56 5.84 -5.00 -11.14
N TYR A 57 6.07 -3.74 -10.76
CA TYR A 57 5.11 -3.00 -9.94
C TYR A 57 3.76 -2.80 -10.66
N ALA A 58 3.76 -2.63 -11.98
CA ALA A 58 2.53 -2.52 -12.76
C ALA A 58 1.65 -3.78 -12.62
N GLU A 59 2.24 -4.97 -12.76
CA GLU A 59 1.55 -6.25 -12.55
C GLU A 59 1.01 -6.35 -11.12
N TRP A 60 1.79 -5.88 -10.14
CA TRP A 60 1.39 -5.84 -8.74
C TRP A 60 0.13 -5.00 -8.57
N ARG A 61 0.12 -3.77 -9.09
CA ARG A 61 -1.03 -2.85 -9.03
C ARG A 61 -2.27 -3.39 -9.72
N VAL A 62 -2.11 -4.02 -10.89
CA VAL A 62 -3.22 -4.66 -11.61
C VAL A 62 -3.81 -5.81 -10.79
N SER A 63 -2.96 -6.67 -10.21
CA SER A 63 -3.38 -7.73 -9.31
C SER A 63 -4.13 -7.17 -8.09
N LYS A 64 -3.66 -6.05 -7.50
CA LYS A 64 -4.34 -5.39 -6.39
C LYS A 64 -5.76 -4.96 -6.76
N LEU A 65 -5.93 -4.30 -7.90
CA LEU A 65 -7.22 -3.78 -8.38
C LEU A 65 -8.20 -4.91 -8.66
N ARG A 66 -7.76 -5.95 -9.38
CA ARG A 66 -8.62 -7.11 -9.69
C ARG A 66 -9.06 -7.86 -8.44
N GLY A 67 -8.15 -8.07 -7.48
CA GLY A 67 -8.49 -8.68 -6.20
C GLY A 67 -9.58 -7.90 -5.45
N GLN A 68 -9.46 -6.58 -5.36
CA GLN A 68 -10.47 -5.72 -4.70
C GLN A 68 -11.84 -5.78 -5.38
N VAL A 69 -11.87 -5.82 -6.72
CA VAL A 69 -13.11 -5.96 -7.48
C VAL A 69 -13.76 -7.33 -7.25
N GLN A 70 -12.96 -8.39 -7.21
CA GLN A 70 -13.45 -9.74 -6.93
C GLN A 70 -14.02 -9.87 -5.51
N GLU A 71 -13.30 -9.36 -4.51
CA GLU A 71 -13.75 -9.32 -3.11
C GLU A 71 -15.05 -8.51 -2.97
N ALA A 72 -15.11 -7.33 -3.61
CA ALA A 72 -16.31 -6.51 -3.62
C ALA A 72 -17.50 -7.23 -4.24
N ALA A 73 -17.29 -8.00 -5.33
CA ALA A 73 -18.34 -8.78 -5.99
C ALA A 73 -18.90 -9.90 -5.11
N GLN A 74 -18.08 -10.48 -4.22
CA GLN A 74 -18.48 -11.52 -3.29
C GLN A 74 -19.21 -10.98 -2.05
N SER A 75 -19.06 -9.69 -1.75
CA SER A 75 -19.70 -9.07 -0.59
C SER A 75 -21.23 -8.91 -0.80
N PRO A 76 -22.08 -9.39 0.12
CA PRO A 76 -23.53 -9.26 0.01
C PRO A 76 -24.01 -7.81 0.19
N VAL A 77 -23.15 -6.94 0.74
CA VAL A 77 -23.41 -5.51 0.97
C VAL A 77 -22.91 -4.69 -0.22
N ILE A 78 -21.65 -4.87 -0.62
CA ILE A 78 -21.02 -4.04 -1.66
C ILE A 78 -21.47 -4.46 -3.07
N ARG A 79 -21.72 -5.76 -3.30
CA ARG A 79 -22.25 -6.34 -4.56
C ARG A 79 -21.48 -5.86 -5.80
N GLY A 80 -20.16 -5.79 -5.69
CA GLY A 80 -19.26 -5.38 -6.77
C GLY A 80 -19.35 -3.89 -7.13
N TRP A 81 -19.84 -3.05 -6.21
CA TRP A 81 -20.09 -1.63 -6.43
C TRP A 81 -21.03 -1.39 -7.62
N LYS A 82 -22.08 -2.23 -7.72
CA LYS A 82 -23.12 -2.14 -8.74
C LYS A 82 -24.30 -1.35 -8.17
N TYR A 83 -24.27 -0.04 -8.32
CA TYR A 83 -25.31 0.86 -7.80
C TYR A 83 -25.50 2.06 -8.73
N ASN A 84 -26.74 2.58 -8.84
CA ASN A 84 -27.09 3.75 -9.66
C ASN A 84 -26.54 3.73 -11.10
N GLY A 85 -26.48 2.56 -11.74
CA GLY A 85 -25.97 2.42 -13.12
C GLY A 85 -24.44 2.45 -13.24
N VAL A 86 -23.71 2.54 -12.12
CA VAL A 86 -22.25 2.35 -12.07
C VAL A 86 -21.95 0.86 -11.93
N ASP A 87 -21.12 0.33 -12.81
CA ASP A 87 -20.47 -0.98 -12.65
C ASP A 87 -18.96 -0.75 -12.56
N ALA A 88 -18.43 -0.73 -11.33
CA ALA A 88 -17.01 -0.48 -11.09
C ALA A 88 -16.13 -1.57 -11.72
N THR A 89 -16.62 -2.81 -11.79
CA THR A 89 -15.91 -3.93 -12.43
C THR A 89 -15.68 -3.62 -13.90
N LEU A 90 -16.75 -3.22 -14.60
CA LEU A 90 -16.67 -2.86 -16.02
C LEU A 90 -15.75 -1.65 -16.25
N ARG A 91 -15.83 -0.62 -15.40
CA ARG A 91 -14.98 0.58 -15.51
C ARG A 91 -13.50 0.24 -15.32
N ILE A 92 -13.18 -0.56 -14.31
CA ILE A 92 -11.80 -0.98 -14.02
C ILE A 92 -11.26 -1.84 -15.16
N GLU A 93 -12.02 -2.84 -15.65
CA GLU A 93 -11.54 -3.65 -16.77
C GLU A 93 -11.39 -2.84 -18.07
N LYS A 94 -12.25 -1.84 -18.32
CA LYS A 94 -12.06 -0.91 -19.45
C LYS A 94 -10.78 -0.09 -19.30
N PHE A 95 -10.52 0.45 -18.11
CA PHE A 95 -9.28 1.18 -17.80
C PHE A 95 -8.03 0.29 -17.98
N LEU A 96 -8.08 -0.95 -17.50
CA LEU A 96 -6.99 -1.91 -17.66
C LEU A 96 -6.76 -2.30 -19.13
N ALA A 97 -7.84 -2.55 -19.88
CA ALA A 97 -7.78 -2.90 -21.30
C ALA A 97 -7.24 -1.75 -22.18
N ALA A 98 -7.47 -0.51 -21.77
CA ALA A 98 -6.92 0.68 -22.42
C ALA A 98 -5.47 1.01 -22.02
N ASN A 99 -4.77 0.11 -21.30
CA ASN A 99 -3.42 0.34 -20.77
C ASN A 99 -3.31 1.55 -19.80
N GLY A 100 -4.40 1.99 -19.17
CA GLY A 100 -4.38 3.17 -18.31
C GLY A 100 -3.43 3.02 -17.10
N HIS A 101 -3.20 1.79 -16.62
CA HIS A 101 -2.23 1.53 -15.56
C HIS A 101 -0.78 1.75 -16.02
N GLY A 102 -0.46 1.44 -17.28
CA GLY A 102 0.85 1.70 -17.87
C GLY A 102 1.09 3.20 -18.07
N GLU A 103 0.06 3.93 -18.50
CA GLU A 103 0.11 5.40 -18.66
C GLU A 103 0.31 6.10 -17.32
N ILE A 104 -0.47 5.75 -16.28
CA ILE A 104 -0.33 6.35 -14.94
C ILE A 104 1.04 6.07 -14.31
N LEU A 105 1.64 4.92 -14.62
CA LEU A 105 2.92 4.49 -14.05
C LEU A 105 4.11 4.74 -14.99
N SER A 106 3.96 5.55 -16.04
CA SER A 106 4.99 5.74 -17.07
C SER A 106 6.33 6.22 -16.50
N ASP A 107 6.25 7.09 -15.49
CA ASP A 107 7.41 7.74 -14.88
C ASP A 107 7.85 7.06 -13.57
N VAL A 108 7.25 5.91 -13.25
CA VAL A 108 7.55 5.15 -12.03
C VAL A 108 8.59 4.07 -12.33
N ASN A 109 9.62 3.96 -11.49
CA ASN A 109 10.54 2.82 -11.56
C ASN A 109 9.81 1.52 -11.18
N LEU A 110 9.36 0.77 -12.18
CA LEU A 110 8.58 -0.47 -12.00
C LEU A 110 9.37 -1.62 -11.36
N HIS A 111 10.70 -1.51 -11.27
CA HIS A 111 11.56 -2.53 -10.68
C HIS A 111 11.92 -2.23 -9.23
N GLN A 112 11.73 -0.99 -8.77
CA GLN A 112 12.06 -0.57 -7.41
C GLN A 112 11.22 -1.36 -6.38
N LYS A 113 11.93 -2.06 -5.51
CA LYS A 113 11.39 -2.89 -4.44
C LYS A 113 12.02 -2.46 -3.13
N ASN A 114 11.17 -2.16 -2.17
CA ASN A 114 11.54 -1.75 -0.83
C ASN A 114 10.59 -2.44 0.16
N LEU A 115 10.98 -2.49 1.42
CA LEU A 115 10.08 -2.91 2.48
C LEU A 115 9.04 -1.80 2.71
N ILE A 116 7.77 -2.18 2.74
CA ILE A 116 6.64 -1.33 3.10
C ILE A 116 6.14 -1.82 4.45
N HIS A 117 5.98 -0.90 5.40
CA HIS A 117 5.42 -1.23 6.71
C HIS A 117 3.94 -1.61 6.57
N GLY A 118 3.18 -0.81 5.82
CA GLY A 118 1.79 -1.12 5.44
C GLY A 118 0.75 -0.61 6.42
N ASP A 119 1.15 -0.34 7.67
CA ASP A 119 0.39 0.44 8.65
C ASP A 119 1.28 1.43 9.46
N PHE A 120 2.11 2.22 8.77
CA PHE A 120 3.00 3.20 9.43
C PHE A 120 2.22 4.38 10.01
N THR A 121 1.74 4.21 11.24
CA THR A 121 0.91 5.17 11.99
C THR A 121 1.45 5.39 13.39
N THR A 122 1.01 6.46 14.07
CA THR A 122 1.45 6.75 15.44
C THR A 122 1.05 5.69 16.46
N ASN A 123 0.01 4.90 16.18
CA ASN A 123 -0.41 3.78 17.03
C ASN A 123 0.60 2.63 17.07
N ASN A 124 1.41 2.48 16.01
CA ASN A 124 2.43 1.43 15.88
C ASN A 124 3.83 1.91 16.29
N MET A 125 3.89 3.04 17.00
CA MET A 125 5.15 3.68 17.39
C MET A 125 5.23 3.83 18.91
N LEU A 126 6.38 3.45 19.48
CA LEU A 126 6.67 3.70 20.89
C LEU A 126 7.58 4.91 21.03
N PHE A 127 7.22 5.79 21.97
CA PHE A 127 8.01 6.97 22.30
C PHE A 127 8.43 6.92 23.76
N ASP A 128 9.68 7.28 24.01
CA ASP A 128 10.10 7.63 25.35
C ASP A 128 9.48 8.98 25.76
N LYS A 129 8.72 8.97 26.85
CA LYS A 129 7.92 10.15 27.26
C LYS A 129 8.78 11.32 27.72
N ASP A 130 9.99 11.09 28.21
CA ASP A 130 10.81 12.12 28.85
C ASP A 130 11.73 12.77 27.81
N THR A 131 12.33 11.96 26.94
CA THR A 131 13.25 12.39 25.87
C THR A 131 12.56 12.66 24.53
N LYS A 132 11.29 12.27 24.38
CA LYS A 132 10.50 12.36 23.13
C LYS A 132 11.14 11.62 21.96
N LYS A 133 11.93 10.59 22.24
CA LYS A 133 12.57 9.77 21.22
C LYS A 133 11.64 8.65 20.77
N LEU A 134 11.56 8.45 19.46
CA LEU A 134 10.96 7.27 18.86
C LEU A 134 11.88 6.07 19.15
N THR A 135 11.40 5.10 19.93
CA THR A 135 12.22 3.98 20.41
C THR A 135 11.92 2.67 19.71
N ALA A 136 10.73 2.50 19.16
CA ALA A 136 10.37 1.30 18.41
C ALA A 136 9.27 1.57 17.37
N ILE A 137 9.29 0.74 16.32
CA ILE A 137 8.18 0.52 15.39
C ILE A 137 7.70 -0.91 15.60
N LEU A 138 6.39 -1.10 15.68
CA LEU A 138 5.73 -2.37 15.93
C LEU A 138 4.79 -2.73 14.78
N ASP A 139 4.21 -3.93 14.83
CA ASP A 139 3.13 -4.38 13.94
C ASP A 139 3.48 -4.41 12.44
N PHE A 140 4.44 -5.28 12.11
CA PHE A 140 4.84 -5.58 10.73
C PHE A 140 3.93 -6.64 10.07
N ASP A 141 2.79 -7.00 10.65
CA ASP A 141 1.90 -8.04 10.12
C ASP A 141 1.31 -7.65 8.75
N TRP A 142 1.30 -6.34 8.46
CA TRP A 142 0.82 -5.76 7.20
C TRP A 142 1.95 -5.47 6.22
N SER A 143 3.18 -5.85 6.55
CA SER A 143 4.36 -5.51 5.75
C SER A 143 4.54 -6.42 4.54
N TYR A 144 5.07 -5.84 3.46
CA TYR A 144 5.33 -6.53 2.20
C TYR A 144 6.37 -5.77 1.37
N ILE A 145 6.91 -6.44 0.35
CA ILE A 145 7.81 -5.86 -0.63
C ILE A 145 7.00 -5.20 -1.73
N SER A 146 7.18 -3.89 -1.87
CA SER A 146 6.57 -3.12 -2.97
C SER A 146 7.35 -1.86 -3.31
N ASN A 147 6.78 -1.02 -4.17
CA ASN A 147 7.31 0.32 -4.43
C ASN A 147 6.98 1.25 -3.24
N PRO A 148 7.89 2.16 -2.83
CA PRO A 148 7.65 3.10 -1.72
C PRO A 148 6.35 3.88 -1.76
N LEU A 149 5.81 4.12 -2.97
CA LEU A 149 4.50 4.75 -3.17
C LEU A 149 3.37 4.03 -2.40
N ASP A 150 3.45 2.70 -2.25
CA ASP A 150 2.44 1.91 -1.55
C ASP A 150 2.30 2.32 -0.07
N GLU A 151 3.34 2.82 0.59
CA GLU A 151 3.25 3.32 1.97
C GLU A 151 2.32 4.54 2.07
N PHE A 152 2.49 5.51 1.16
CA PHE A 152 1.70 6.74 1.14
C PHE A 152 0.23 6.52 0.74
N MET A 153 -0.09 5.36 0.16
CA MET A 153 -1.48 4.98 -0.15
C MET A 153 -2.18 4.24 0.98
N CYS A 154 -1.44 3.54 1.84
CA CYS A 154 -2.00 2.62 2.82
C CYS A 154 -1.75 3.01 4.27
N SER A 155 -0.85 3.95 4.54
CA SER A 155 -0.44 4.37 5.89
C SER A 155 -0.32 5.90 5.99
N LEU A 156 0.21 6.41 7.11
CA LEU A 156 0.45 7.85 7.35
C LEU A 156 -0.83 8.70 7.51
N GLN A 157 -2.00 8.09 7.70
CA GLN A 157 -3.28 8.81 7.81
C GLN A 157 -3.35 9.77 9.01
N ASP A 158 -2.65 9.45 10.11
CA ASP A 158 -2.59 10.26 11.33
C ASP A 158 -1.36 11.17 11.42
N VAL A 159 -0.39 10.98 10.51
CA VAL A 159 0.82 11.82 10.41
C VAL A 159 0.67 12.92 9.36
N GLY A 160 -0.25 12.76 8.40
CA GLY A 160 -0.55 13.72 7.33
C GLY A 160 0.26 13.51 6.05
N GLY A 161 0.73 12.28 5.80
CA GLY A 161 1.45 11.90 4.57
C GLY A 161 0.63 11.01 3.62
N ASN A 162 -0.56 10.59 4.02
CA ASN A 162 -1.39 9.71 3.21
C ASN A 162 -2.01 10.47 2.03
N ILE A 163 -1.92 9.91 0.82
CA ILE A 163 -2.48 10.54 -0.39
C ILE A 163 -3.98 10.31 -0.57
N ARG A 164 -4.62 9.51 0.30
CA ARG A 164 -6.09 9.35 0.35
C ARG A 164 -6.75 10.35 1.30
N GLN A 165 -6.02 11.31 1.83
CA GLN A 165 -6.56 12.26 2.81
C GLN A 165 -7.71 13.07 2.18
N GLU A 166 -8.92 12.77 2.66
CA GLU A 166 -10.23 13.45 2.49
C GLU A 166 -10.32 14.49 1.37
N ASP A 167 -10.28 14.02 0.12
CA ASP A 167 -10.86 14.79 -0.97
C ASP A 167 -12.39 14.61 -0.91
N LYS A 168 -13.07 15.60 -0.35
CA LYS A 168 -14.53 15.60 -0.17
C LYS A 168 -15.28 15.47 -1.50
N GLU A 169 -14.69 15.92 -2.60
CA GLU A 169 -15.29 15.82 -3.93
C GLU A 169 -15.20 14.38 -4.43
N ILE A 170 -14.02 13.74 -4.28
CA ILE A 170 -13.85 12.32 -4.61
C ILE A 170 -14.73 11.44 -3.72
N GLU A 171 -14.80 11.73 -2.42
CA GLU A 171 -15.66 10.98 -1.51
C GLU A 171 -17.15 11.14 -1.87
N ALA A 172 -17.60 12.37 -2.14
CA ALA A 172 -18.96 12.63 -2.59
C ALA A 172 -19.27 11.91 -3.92
N ALA A 173 -18.33 11.90 -4.87
CA ALA A 173 -18.45 11.21 -6.15
C ALA A 173 -18.54 9.68 -5.98
N ILE A 174 -17.72 9.10 -5.11
CA ILE A 174 -17.77 7.66 -4.79
C ILE A 174 -19.11 7.30 -4.14
N LEU A 175 -19.59 8.10 -3.19
CA LEU A 175 -20.83 7.84 -2.46
C LEU A 175 -22.07 8.05 -3.32
N SER A 176 -22.06 9.02 -4.23
CA SER A 176 -23.18 9.32 -5.15
C SER A 176 -23.18 8.41 -6.39
N GLY A 177 -22.01 7.91 -6.79
CA GLY A 177 -21.79 7.26 -8.08
C GLY A 177 -21.65 8.26 -9.24
N ASP A 178 -21.61 9.56 -8.97
CA ASP A 178 -21.48 10.64 -9.95
C ASP A 178 -20.03 11.11 -10.04
N PHE A 179 -19.40 10.88 -11.19
CA PHE A 179 -18.00 11.26 -11.47
C PHE A 179 -17.93 12.26 -12.64
N THR A 180 -19.03 13.00 -12.89
CA THR A 180 -19.13 14.01 -13.95
C THR A 180 -18.75 15.41 -13.52
#